data_AF-W2ER43-F1
#
_entry.id   AF-W2ER43-F1
#
_cell.length_a   1.000
_cell.length_b   1.000
_cell.length_c   1.000
_cell.angle_alpha   90.00
_cell.angle_beta   90.00
_cell.angle_gamma   90.00
#
_symmetry.space_group_name_H-M   'P 1'
#
loop_
_entity.id
_entity.type
_entity.pdbx_description
1 polymer ?
#
loop_
_entity_poly.entity_id
_entity_poly.type
_entity_poly.pdbx_seq_one_letter_code
_entity_poly.pdbx_strand_id
1 'polypeptide(L)'
;MGALSDPVRLGVVARLAEAGPDGELACGTITTPVSKSTQSAHFKILREAGVIHQRDQGTRRLNRLRRDDLDARFPGLLDLAITHGREVIAEWARQPQETERSD
;
A
#
# COMPACT_ATOMS: atom_id res chain seq x y z
N MET A 1 3.52 -10.55 -13.34
CA MET A 1 3.33 -10.68 -11.88
C MET A 1 2.28 -9.65 -11.45
N GLY A 2 1.28 -10.03 -10.63
CA GLY A 2 0.11 -9.19 -10.32
C GLY A 2 0.36 -8.12 -9.26
N ALA A 3 -0.39 -7.02 -9.33
CA ALA A 3 -0.27 -5.91 -8.37
C ALA A 3 -0.65 -6.33 -6.94
N LEU A 4 -1.63 -7.22 -6.78
CA LEU A 4 -2.13 -7.71 -5.49
C LEU A 4 -1.54 -9.09 -5.08
N SER A 5 -0.41 -9.49 -5.66
CA SER A 5 0.23 -10.80 -5.37
C SER A 5 1.47 -10.70 -4.47
N ASP A 6 1.85 -9.49 -4.06
CA ASP A 6 3.07 -9.22 -3.30
C ASP A 6 2.72 -8.77 -1.89
N PRO A 7 3.33 -9.37 -0.86
CA PRO A 7 3.01 -9.06 0.53
C PRO A 7 3.17 -7.58 0.87
N VAL A 8 4.22 -6.91 0.37
CA VAL A 8 4.46 -5.49 0.64
C VAL A 8 3.35 -4.63 0.05
N ARG A 9 2.95 -4.93 -1.20
CA ARG A 9 1.82 -4.23 -1.84
C ARG A 9 0.50 -4.48 -1.14
N LEU A 10 0.24 -5.70 -0.67
CA LEU A 10 -0.96 -6.01 0.13
C LEU A 10 -0.98 -5.21 1.44
N GLY A 11 0.15 -5.12 2.14
CA GLY A 11 0.26 -4.29 3.34
C GLY A 11 0.04 -2.80 3.06
N VAL A 12 0.55 -2.27 1.95
CA VAL A 12 0.26 -0.87 1.53
C VAL A 12 -1.24 -0.68 1.29
N VAL A 13 -1.91 -1.61 0.60
CA VAL A 13 -3.36 -1.56 0.36
C VAL A 13 -4.14 -1.58 1.66
N ALA A 14 -3.78 -2.44 2.61
CA ALA A 14 -4.41 -2.48 3.93
C ALA A 14 -4.24 -1.17 4.70
N ARG A 15 -3.05 -0.56 4.70
CA ARG A 15 -2.84 0.77 5.33
C ARG A 15 -3.67 1.87 4.68
N LEU A 16 -3.79 1.87 3.36
CA LEU A 16 -4.64 2.85 2.67
C LEU A 16 -6.13 2.64 3.00
N ALA A 17 -6.57 1.38 3.16
CA ALA A 17 -7.95 1.09 3.55
C ALA A 17 -8.28 1.57 4.98
N GLU A 18 -7.30 1.55 5.90
CA GLU A 18 -7.48 2.04 7.27
C GLU A 18 -7.72 3.57 7.34
N ALA A 19 -7.29 4.33 6.33
CA ALA A 19 -7.54 5.76 6.27
C ALA A 19 -9.02 6.11 5.94
N GLY A 20 -9.83 5.13 5.56
CA GLY A 20 -11.24 5.30 5.18
C GLY A 20 -11.44 5.52 3.67
N PRO A 21 -12.70 5.61 3.19
CA PRO A 21 -13.04 5.67 1.76
C PRO A 21 -12.34 6.81 1.00
N ASP A 22 -12.27 7.99 1.60
CA ASP A 22 -11.60 9.18 1.05
C ASP A 22 -10.25 9.49 1.73
N GLY A 23 -9.77 8.53 2.52
CA GLY A 23 -8.53 8.67 3.27
C GLY A 23 -7.31 8.73 2.37
N GLU A 24 -6.43 9.67 2.65
CA GLU A 24 -5.17 9.85 1.93
C GLU A 24 -3.98 9.71 2.87
N LEU A 25 -3.00 8.90 2.45
CA LEU A 25 -1.74 8.74 3.16
C LEU A 25 -0.58 9.20 2.29
N ALA A 26 0.38 9.89 2.90
CA ALA A 26 1.62 10.21 2.21
C ALA A 26 2.46 8.94 2.04
N CYS A 27 3.25 8.83 0.96
CA CYS A 27 4.16 7.68 0.81
C CYS A 27 4.99 7.42 2.08
N GLY A 28 5.53 8.49 2.68
CA GLY A 28 6.36 8.40 3.88
C GLY A 28 5.63 8.08 5.19
N THR A 29 4.29 8.12 5.23
CA THR A 29 3.54 7.71 6.43
C THR A 29 3.28 6.20 6.48
N ILE A 30 3.51 5.49 5.38
CA ILE A 30 3.38 4.03 5.32
C ILE A 30 4.77 3.43 5.57
N THR A 31 5.00 2.94 6.78
CA THR A 31 6.23 2.22 7.13
C THR A 31 6.18 0.79 6.58
N THR A 32 7.21 0.39 5.84
CA THR A 32 7.37 -0.95 5.27
C THR A 32 8.78 -1.48 5.55
N PRO A 33 9.02 -2.80 5.56
CA PRO A 33 10.35 -3.39 5.80
C PRO A 33 11.31 -3.26 4.61
N VAL A 34 10.92 -2.57 3.53
CA VAL A 34 11.74 -2.37 2.33
C VAL A 34 12.30 -0.96 2.25
N SER A 35 13.37 -0.78 1.45
CA SER A 35 13.97 0.53 1.19
C SER A 35 12.98 1.51 0.53
N LYS A 36 13.25 2.82 0.64
CA LYS A 36 12.43 3.88 0.02
C LYS A 36 12.31 3.75 -1.51
N SER A 37 13.39 3.31 -2.17
CA SER A 37 13.39 3.06 -3.62
C SER A 37 12.43 1.93 -3.99
N THR A 38 12.52 0.81 -3.27
CA THR A 38 11.64 -0.36 -3.46
C THR A 38 10.19 -0.02 -3.16
N GLN A 39 9.94 0.73 -2.08
CA GLN A 39 8.62 1.23 -1.73
C GLN A 39 8.04 2.09 -2.86
N SER A 40 8.85 3.00 -3.43
CA SER A 40 8.43 3.84 -4.56
C SER A 40 8.05 3.02 -5.80
N ALA A 41 8.78 1.93 -6.07
CA ALA A 41 8.44 0.99 -7.14
C ALA A 41 7.10 0.28 -6.88
N HIS A 42 6.82 -0.11 -5.64
CA HIS A 42 5.54 -0.70 -5.26
C HIS A 42 4.36 0.28 -5.45
N PHE A 43 4.50 1.54 -5.03
CA PHE A 43 3.49 2.57 -5.29
C PHE A 43 3.26 2.78 -6.79
N LYS A 44 4.33 2.79 -7.60
CA LYS A 44 4.23 2.89 -9.06
C LYS A 44 3.39 1.74 -9.64
N ILE A 45 3.68 0.50 -9.24
CA ILE A 45 2.94 -0.69 -9.70
C ILE A 45 1.45 -0.61 -9.30
N LEU A 46 1.16 -0.26 -8.05
CA LEU A 46 -0.23 -0.12 -7.57
C LEU A 46 -0.98 0.96 -8.34
N ARG A 47 -0.33 2.09 -8.64
CA ARG A 47 -0.91 3.19 -9.44
C ARG A 47 -1.18 2.74 -10.87
N GLU A 48 -0.21 2.08 -11.51
CA GLU A 48 -0.34 1.62 -12.90
C GLU A 48 -1.37 0.50 -13.06
N ALA A 49 -1.54 -0.34 -12.05
CA ALA A 49 -2.61 -1.33 -11.98
C ALA A 49 -3.98 -0.71 -11.65
N GLY A 50 -4.04 0.59 -11.35
CA GLY A 50 -5.27 1.28 -10.99
C GLY A 50 -5.81 0.91 -9.61
N VAL A 51 -4.99 0.36 -8.72
CA VAL A 51 -5.42 0.03 -7.34
C VAL A 51 -5.52 1.31 -6.49
N ILE A 52 -4.61 2.26 -6.72
CA ILE A 52 -4.53 3.50 -5.96
C ILE A 52 -4.60 4.71 -6.90
N HIS A 53 -5.05 5.83 -6.35
CA HIS A 53 -4.89 7.14 -6.95
C HIS A 53 -3.81 7.91 -6.18
N GLN A 54 -2.93 8.60 -6.90
CA GLN A 54 -1.90 9.44 -6.31
C GLN A 54 -2.08 10.88 -6.80
N ARG A 55 -1.96 11.84 -5.88
CA ARG A 55 -1.88 13.27 -6.20
C ARG A 55 -0.71 13.93 -5.48
N ASP A 56 -0.17 14.97 -6.09
CA ASP A 56 0.86 15.79 -5.46
C ASP A 56 0.19 16.85 -4.55
N GLN A 57 0.74 17.04 -3.36
CA GLN A 57 0.39 18.11 -2.42
C GLN A 57 1.68 18.77 -1.94
N GLY A 58 2.10 19.81 -2.66
CA GLY A 58 3.40 20.45 -2.44
C GLY A 58 4.53 19.46 -2.65
N THR A 59 5.35 19.23 -1.62
CA THR A 59 6.46 18.27 -1.66
C THR A 59 6.06 16.84 -1.31
N ARG A 60 4.79 16.59 -0.97
CA ARG A 60 4.28 15.28 -0.58
C ARG A 60 3.47 14.64 -1.70
N ARG A 61 3.55 13.31 -1.79
CA ARG A 61 2.70 12.49 -2.65
C ARG A 61 1.68 11.79 -1.78
N LEU A 62 0.41 12.14 -1.96
CA LEU A 62 -0.71 11.55 -1.25
C LEU A 62 -1.33 10.45 -2.11
N ASN A 63 -1.64 9.33 -1.46
CA ASN A 63 -2.22 8.15 -2.09
C ASN A 63 -3.53 7.81 -1.39
N ARG A 64 -4.54 7.47 -2.17
CA ARG A 64 -5.80 6.89 -1.69
C ARG A 64 -6.12 5.61 -2.43
N LEU A 65 -6.88 4.75 -1.77
CA LEU A 65 -7.38 3.53 -2.37
C LEU A 65 -8.54 3.84 -3.32
N ARG A 66 -8.57 3.23 -4.50
CA ARG A 66 -9.71 3.36 -5.43
C ARG A 66 -10.80 2.35 -5.10
N ARG A 67 -11.27 2.36 -3.84
CA ARG A 67 -12.17 1.33 -3.32
C ARG A 67 -13.44 1.20 -4.16
N ASP A 68 -14.15 2.30 -4.38
CA ASP A 68 -15.43 2.27 -5.09
C ASP A 68 -15.30 1.71 -6.52
N ASP A 69 -14.26 2.16 -7.25
CA ASP A 69 -13.98 1.67 -8.61
C ASP A 69 -13.66 0.16 -8.63
N LEU A 70 -12.88 -0.31 -7.65
CA LEU A 70 -12.45 -1.70 -7.57
C LEU A 70 -13.59 -2.61 -7.11
N ASP A 71 -14.40 -2.19 -6.14
CA ASP A 71 -15.55 -2.96 -5.66
C ASP A 71 -16.63 -3.06 -6.74
N ALA A 72 -16.86 -2.00 -7.52
CA ALA A 72 -17.79 -2.04 -8.64
C ALA A 72 -17.35 -3.00 -9.76
N ARG A 73 -16.04 -3.11 -10.02
CA ARG A 73 -15.50 -3.93 -11.11
C ARG A 73 -15.15 -5.36 -10.68
N PHE A 74 -14.73 -5.55 -9.44
CA PHE A 74 -14.26 -6.80 -8.86
C PHE A 74 -14.79 -6.97 -7.42
N PRO A 75 -16.09 -7.23 -7.24
CA PRO A 75 -16.69 -7.32 -5.90
C PRO A 75 -15.95 -8.34 -5.01
N GLY A 76 -15.57 -7.91 -3.80
CA GLY A 76 -14.91 -8.76 -2.79
C GLY A 76 -13.41 -9.00 -2.99
N LEU A 77 -12.83 -8.67 -4.15
CA LEU A 77 -11.38 -8.79 -4.38
C LEU A 77 -10.59 -7.93 -3.41
N LEU A 78 -11.05 -6.69 -3.21
CA LEU A 78 -10.33 -5.73 -2.38
C LEU A 78 -10.39 -6.11 -0.90
N ASP A 79 -11.51 -6.68 -0.45
CA ASP A 79 -11.66 -7.17 0.92
C ASP A 79 -10.72 -8.34 1.22
N LEU A 80 -10.56 -9.26 0.26
CA LEU A 80 -9.54 -10.32 0.36
C LEU A 80 -8.13 -9.73 0.44
N ALA A 81 -7.80 -8.77 -0.43
CA ALA A 81 -6.48 -8.14 -0.45
C ALA A 81 -6.17 -7.41 0.87
N ILE A 82 -7.14 -6.68 1.42
CA ILE A 82 -7.01 -5.98 2.70
C ILE A 82 -6.84 -6.97 3.85
N THR A 83 -7.59 -8.08 3.85
CA THR A 83 -7.49 -9.11 4.89
C THR A 83 -6.08 -9.69 4.95
N HIS A 84 -5.55 -10.15 3.81
CA HIS A 84 -4.17 -10.65 3.74
C HIS A 84 -3.15 -9.55 4.04
N GLY A 85 -3.40 -8.31 3.58
CA GLY A 85 -2.54 -7.17 3.88
C GLY A 85 -2.40 -6.89 5.38
N ARG A 86 -3.48 -7.05 6.16
CA ARG A 86 -3.44 -6.91 7.63
C ARG A 86 -2.58 -7.98 8.29
N GLU A 87 -2.63 -9.22 7.79
CA GLU A 87 -1.76 -10.30 8.27
C GLU A 87 -0.29 -10.00 7.98
N VAL A 88 0.01 -9.47 6.80
CA VAL A 88 1.36 -9.05 6.43
C VAL A 88 1.87 -7.91 7.32
N ILE A 89 1.03 -6.91 7.59
CA ILE A 89 1.39 -5.81 8.51
C ILE A 89 1.68 -6.35 9.92
N ALA A 90 0.86 -7.28 10.41
CA ALA A 90 1.07 -7.91 11.71
C ALA A 90 2.40 -8.68 11.75
N GLU A 91 2.78 -9.33 10.64
CA GLU A 91 4.07 -10.00 10.50
C GLU A 91 5.25 -9.02 10.57
N TRP A 92 5.17 -7.85 9.92
CA TRP A 92 6.23 -6.84 10.04
C TRP A 92 6.45 -6.37 11.46
N ALA A 93 5.39 -6.29 12.27
CA ALA A 93 5.49 -5.91 13.67
C ALA A 93 6.14 -6.98 14.56
N ARG A 94 6.15 -8.25 14.12
CA ARG A 94 6.78 -9.36 14.83
C ARG A 94 8.28 -9.50 14.52
N GLN A 95 8.74 -8.92 13.41
CA GLN A 95 10.15 -9.00 13.02
C GLN A 95 10.94 -7.92 13.76
N PRO A 96 11.90 -8.27 14.65
CA PRO A 96 12.79 -7.29 15.22
C PRO A 96 13.56 -6.63 14.06
N GLN A 97 13.52 -5.29 14.01
CA GLN A 97 14.21 -4.52 13.00
C GLN A 97 15.72 -4.75 13.15
N GLU A 98 16.28 -5.69 12.38
CA GLU A 98 17.70 -5.69 12.08
C GLU A 98 17.98 -4.33 11.42
N THR A 99 18.71 -3.54 12.20
CA THR A 99 19.17 -2.21 11.86
C THR A 99 20.12 -2.33 10.66
N GLU A 100 20.24 -1.24 9.89
CA GLU A 100 21.35 -0.97 8.95
C GLU A 100 21.13 -1.48 7.50
N ARG A 101 21.38 -0.75 6.42
CA ARG A 101 22.32 0.36 6.18
C ARG A 101 21.93 1.12 4.89
N SER A 102 22.29 2.41 4.90
CA SER A 102 22.36 3.39 3.82
C SER A 102 22.58 2.88 2.39
N ASP A 103 21.80 3.41 1.44
CA ASP A 103 22.30 4.25 0.32
C ASP A 103 21.14 5.03 -0.33
#